data_AF-A0A946DXQ1-F1
#
_entry.id   AF-A0A946DXQ1-F1
#
_cell.length_a   1.000
_cell.length_b   1.000
_cell.length_c   1.000
_cell.angle_alpha   90.00
_cell.angle_beta   90.00
_cell.angle_gamma   90.00
#
_symmetry.space_group_name_H-M   'P 1'
#
loop_
_entity.id
_entity.type
_entity.pdbx_description
1 polymer ?
#
loop_
_entity_poly.entity_id
_entity_poly.type
_entity_poly.pdbx_seq_one_letter_code
_entity_poly.pdbx_strand_id
1 'polypeptide(L)' 'PDSQQDESGNTYFRVVATTDGSYLGSEPGEYPVTAGMEATLDIHTGSNSVLDYLLKPVLKLRHEALRER' A
#
# COMPACT_ATOMS: atom_id res chain seq x y z
N PRO A 1 10.12 -7.47 -10.17
CA PRO A 1 8.72 -7.17 -9.79
C PRO A 1 8.34 -8.02 -8.57
N ASP A 2 8.30 -7.42 -7.37
CA ASP A 2 8.12 -8.12 -6.08
C ASP A 2 6.64 -8.35 -5.74
N SER A 3 5.94 -9.09 -6.60
CA SER A 3 4.56 -9.50 -6.39
C SER A 3 4.49 -11.02 -6.25
N GLN A 4 4.03 -11.51 -5.10
CA GLN A 4 3.78 -12.93 -4.88
C GLN A 4 2.30 -13.22 -5.12
N GLN A 5 1.99 -14.25 -5.91
CA GLN A 5 0.63 -14.76 -6.07
C GLN A 5 0.42 -16.02 -5.24
N ASP A 6 -0.69 -16.10 -4.52
CA ASP A 6 -1.15 -17.36 -3.92
C ASP A 6 -1.90 -18.23 -4.94
N GLU A 7 -2.18 -19.48 -4.57
CA GLU A 7 -2.93 -20.43 -5.41
C GLU A 7 -4.38 -19.99 -5.70
N SER A 8 -4.89 -19.01 -4.94
CA SER A 8 -6.21 -18.40 -5.13
C SER A 8 -6.17 -17.16 -6.04
N GLY A 9 -4.98 -16.77 -6.53
CA GLY A 9 -4.78 -15.62 -7.41
C GLY A 9 -4.67 -14.27 -6.69
N ASN A 10 -4.61 -14.22 -5.37
CA ASN A 10 -4.40 -12.98 -4.65
C ASN A 10 -2.94 -12.53 -4.76
N THR A 11 -2.73 -11.24 -4.98
CA THR A 11 -1.40 -10.66 -5.14
C THR A 11 -0.99 -9.92 -3.88
N TYR A 12 0.15 -10.29 -3.32
CA TYR A 12 0.74 -9.68 -2.14
C TYR A 12 2.00 -8.91 -2.50
N PHE A 13 2.23 -7.80 -1.79
CA PHE A 13 3.42 -6.96 -1.93
C PHE A 13 4.19 -6.95 -0.63
N ARG A 14 5.51 -7.13 -0.71
CA ARG A 14 6.39 -7.05 0.47
C ARG A 14 6.68 -5.60 0.80
N VAL A 15 6.45 -5.22 2.07
CA VAL A 15 6.81 -3.91 2.62
C VAL A 15 7.85 -4.10 3.72
N VAL A 16 8.88 -3.25 3.73
CA VAL A 16 9.90 -3.19 4.78
C VAL A 16 9.88 -1.79 5.35
N ALA A 17 9.61 -1.65 6.64
CA ALA A 17 9.63 -0.40 7.37
C ALA A 17 10.83 -0.38 8.33
N THR A 18 11.61 0.69 8.28
CA THR A 18 12.82 0.86 9.09
C THR A 18 12.85 2.29 9.60
N THR A 19 13.23 2.50 10.86
CA THR A 19 13.49 3.84 11.40
C THR A 19 14.92 4.26 11.07
N ASP A 20 15.13 5.56 10.84
CA ASP A 20 16.48 6.09 10.51
C ASP A 20 17.45 6.02 11.68
N GLY A 21 16.93 5.93 12.91
CA GLY A 21 17.73 5.87 14.13
C GLY A 21 17.03 5.16 15.28
N SER A 22 17.70 5.18 16.44
CA SER A 22 17.23 4.57 17.69
C SER A 22 16.46 5.52 18.60
N TYR A 23 16.03 6.68 18.09
CA TYR A 23 15.28 7.68 18.85
C TYR A 23 14.29 8.41 17.93
N LEU A 24 13.21 8.92 18.51
CA LEU A 24 12.07 9.52 17.81
C LEU A 24 11.93 10.99 18.21
N GLY A 25 12.93 11.81 17.90
CA GLY A 25 12.97 13.22 18.31
C GLY A 25 13.85 14.06 17.40
N SER A 26 13.90 15.37 17.69
CA SER A 26 14.69 16.31 16.87
C SER A 26 16.17 16.25 17.26
N GLU A 27 16.46 15.85 18.50
CA GLU A 27 17.81 15.78 19.06
C GLU A 27 18.23 14.34 19.39
N PRO A 28 19.53 14.00 19.31
CA PRO A 28 20.04 12.69 19.69
C PRO A 28 19.67 12.30 21.12
N GLY A 29 19.01 11.16 21.27
CA GLY A 29 18.60 10.62 22.57
C GLY A 29 17.25 11.13 23.09
N GLU A 30 16.58 12.01 22.34
CA GLU A 30 15.21 12.42 22.63
C GLU A 30 14.22 11.33 22.18
N TYR A 31 13.41 10.80 23.09
CA TYR A 31 12.52 9.64 22.89
C TYR A 31 13.26 8.38 22.37
N PRO A 32 14.17 7.80 23.17
CA PRO A 32 14.92 6.61 22.76
C PRO A 32 14.02 5.40 22.61
N VAL A 33 14.17 4.67 21.51
CA VAL A 33 13.52 3.39 21.27
C VAL A 33 14.29 2.31 22.02
N THR A 34 13.61 1.60 22.90
CA THR A 34 14.19 0.53 23.71
C THR A 34 13.56 -0.82 23.37
N ALA A 35 14.26 -1.91 23.71
CA ALA A 35 13.77 -3.24 23.45
C ALA A 35 12.45 -3.51 24.19
N GLY A 36 11.50 -4.15 23.51
CA GLY A 36 10.17 -4.47 24.05
C GLY A 36 9.07 -3.48 23.66
N MET A 37 9.39 -2.42 22.89
CA MET A 37 8.38 -1.54 22.31
C MET A 37 7.70 -2.18 21.09
N GLU A 38 6.41 -1.90 20.92
CA GLU A 38 5.61 -2.29 19.76
C GLU A 38 5.42 -1.09 18.83
N ALA A 39 5.50 -1.31 17.52
CA ALA A 39 5.27 -0.30 16.51
C ALA A 39 4.06 -0.69 15.65
N THR A 40 3.15 0.26 15.46
CA THR A 40 1.99 0.11 14.57
C THR A 40 2.28 0.79 13.24
N LEU A 41 2.03 0.09 12.14
CA LEU A 41 2.21 0.60 10.78
C LEU A 41 0.86 0.63 10.07
N ASP A 42 0.39 1.83 9.72
CA ASP A 42 -0.80 2.00 8.90
C ASP A 42 -0.39 2.25 7.45
N ILE A 43 -0.69 1.28 6.58
CA ILE A 43 -0.36 1.36 5.16
C ILE A 43 -1.58 1.89 4.41
N HIS A 44 -1.52 3.16 4.00
CA HIS A 44 -2.54 3.75 3.14
C HIS A 44 -2.25 3.45 1.67
N THR A 45 -2.88 2.40 1.12
CA THR A 45 -2.68 1.97 -0.28
C THR A 45 -3.48 2.83 -1.26
N GLY A 46 -3.08 4.10 -1.42
CA GLY A 46 -3.61 5.03 -2.43
C GLY A 46 -5.02 5.57 -2.16
N SER A 47 -5.31 6.75 -2.73
CA SER A 47 -6.64 7.36 -2.71
C SER A 47 -7.39 7.02 -4.00
N ASN A 48 -8.44 6.21 -3.91
CA ASN A 48 -9.39 6.04 -5.02
C ASN A 48 -10.64 6.86 -4.69
N SER A 49 -11.05 7.75 -5.60
CA SER A 49 -12.33 8.43 -5.44
C SER A 49 -13.48 7.42 -5.62
N VAL A 50 -14.60 7.63 -4.91
CA VAL A 50 -15.83 6.87 -5.18
C VAL A 50 -16.19 6.97 -6.67
N LEU A 51 -15.96 8.14 -7.28
CA LEU A 51 -16.18 8.36 -8.70
C LEU A 51 -15.31 7.44 -9.58
N ASP A 52 -14.06 7.16 -9.22
CA ASP A 52 -13.20 6.25 -9.97
C ASP A 52 -13.75 4.83 -9.97
N TYR A 53 -14.34 4.39 -8.86
CA TYR A 53 -14.98 3.09 -8.77
C TYR A 53 -16.23 2.99 -9.64
N LEU A 54 -17.01 4.06 -9.73
CA LEU A 54 -18.18 4.14 -10.59
C LEU A 54 -17.82 4.23 -12.09
N LEU A 55 -16.73 4.91 -12.43
CA LEU A 55 -16.29 5.10 -13.82
C LEU A 55 -15.56 3.87 -14.39
N LYS A 56 -14.90 3.05 -13.55
CA LYS A 56 -14.21 1.81 -13.96
C LYS A 56 -15.07 0.91 -14.88
N PRO A 57 -16.31 0.52 -14.53
CA PRO A 57 -17.14 -0.31 -15.41
C PRO A 57 -17.53 0.39 -16.72
N VAL A 58 -17.82 1.70 -16.69
CA VAL A 58 -18.19 2.46 -17.90
C VAL A 58 -17.04 2.53 -18.90
N LEU A 59 -15.84 2.81 -18.40
CA LEU A 59 -14.63 2.86 -19.22
C LEU A 59 -14.28 1.48 -19.77
N LYS A 60 -14.43 0.41 -18.97
CA LYS A 60 -14.23 -0.97 -19.40
C LYS A 60 -15.18 -1.36 -20.54
N LEU A 61 -16.48 -1.08 -20.37
CA LEU A 61 -17.50 -1.34 -21.38
C LEU A 61 -17.25 -0.56 -22.68
N ARG A 62 -16.88 0.73 -22.59
CA ARG A 62 -16.54 1.53 -23.79
C ARG A 62 -15.35 0.97 -24.54
N HIS A 63 -14.35 0.46 -23.81
CA HIS A 63 -13.14 -0.07 -24.41
C HIS A 63 -13.36 -1.47 -25.02
N GLU A 64 -14.17 -2.32 -24.39
CA GLU A 64 -14.56 -3.64 -24.89
C GLU A 64 -15.54 -3.53 -26.08
N ALA A 65 -16.50 -2.61 -26.04
CA ALA A 65 -17.45 -2.35 -27.13
C ALA A 65 -16.79 -1.85 -28.43
N LEU A 66 -15.54 -1.38 -28.35
CA LEU A 66 -14.73 -0.98 -29.51
C LEU A 66 -13.73 -2.06 -29.94
N ARG A 67 -13.60 -3.15 -29.18
CA ARG A 67 -12.70 -4.28 -29.46
C ARG A 67 -13.41 -5.54 -29.92
N GLU A 68 -14.74 -5.56 -29.95
CA GLU A 68 -15.51 -6.64 -30.56
C GLU A 68 -15.93 -6.29 -31.99
N ARG A 69 -15.01 -6.59 -32.91
CA ARG A 69 -15.23 -7.20 -34.23
C ARG A 69 -13.90 -7.67 -34.79
#